data_AF-A0A8X6FH93-F1
#
_entry.id   AF-A0A8X6FH93-F1
#
_cell.length_a   1.000
_cell.length_b   1.000
_cell.length_c   1.000
_cell.angle_alpha   90.00
_cell.angle_beta   90.00
_cell.angle_gamma   90.00
#
_symmetry.space_group_name_H-M   'P 1'
#
loop_
_entity.id
_entity.type
_entity.pdbx_description
1 polymer ?
#
loop_
_entity_poly.entity_id
_entity_poly.type
_entity_poly.pdbx_seq_one_letter_code
_entity_poly.pdbx_strand_id
1 'polypeptide(L)'
;MDEVLSEHLPRIVEKASLDTDEMPDFYFNVRDTLAENEEFEGTVLIHGGNLTGLNNVNRRFCRYSSHSSVNNRIVCNVILPRVGVRYRGRYEATTGLTNSYRVRVQQRDFYSEIVFRDVEAQIELTKLNDSEQPSITNLLLLGEGEVTKRFLYNDETKNRLFNRFYVPFHEISGPFYQKCAHLFQRIFYGSYREVLEKAFSTVEYPESY
;
A
#
# COMPACT_ATOMS: atom_id res chain seq x y z
N MET A 1 -1.87 -21.34 12.20
CA MET A 1 -1.43 -19.96 11.87
C MET A 1 -0.32 -20.02 10.84
N ASP A 2 0.85 -20.58 11.19
CA ASP A 2 1.98 -20.64 10.24
C ASP A 2 1.59 -21.34 8.93
N GLU A 3 0.95 -22.51 9.01
CA GLU A 3 0.38 -23.23 7.85
C GLU A 3 -0.58 -22.36 7.00
N VAL A 4 -1.52 -21.64 7.64
CA VAL A 4 -2.45 -20.73 6.94
C VAL A 4 -1.67 -19.68 6.15
N LEU A 5 -0.70 -19.04 6.79
CA LEU A 5 0.07 -17.95 6.19
C LEU A 5 1.04 -18.44 5.11
N SER A 6 1.61 -19.64 5.25
CA SER A 6 2.61 -20.16 4.30
C SER A 6 2.00 -20.97 3.15
N GLU A 7 0.90 -21.69 3.37
CA GLU A 7 0.37 -22.65 2.39
C GLU A 7 -0.95 -22.22 1.75
N HIS A 8 -1.86 -21.65 2.55
CA HIS A 8 -3.21 -21.32 2.10
C HIS A 8 -3.32 -19.89 1.57
N LEU A 9 -2.77 -18.93 2.32
CA LEU A 9 -2.86 -17.51 1.99
C LEU A 9 -2.28 -17.19 0.61
N PRO A 10 -1.08 -17.64 0.20
CA PRO A 10 -0.52 -17.29 -1.11
C PRO A 10 -1.43 -17.74 -2.26
N ARG A 11 -1.97 -18.96 -2.18
CA ARG A 11 -2.87 -19.53 -3.19
C ARG A 11 -4.18 -18.76 -3.31
N ILE A 12 -4.72 -18.30 -2.18
CA ILE A 12 -6.00 -17.57 -2.17
C ILE A 12 -5.80 -16.14 -2.65
N VAL A 13 -4.70 -15.47 -2.26
CA VAL A 13 -4.31 -14.15 -2.78
C VAL A 13 -4.15 -14.20 -4.30
N GLU A 14 -3.45 -15.21 -4.82
CA GLU A 14 -3.28 -15.42 -6.26
C GLU A 14 -4.62 -15.65 -6.97
N LYS A 15 -5.48 -16.55 -6.43
CA LYS A 15 -6.81 -16.81 -6.99
C LYS A 15 -7.73 -15.59 -6.97
N ALA A 16 -7.59 -14.72 -5.97
CA ALA A 16 -8.31 -13.46 -5.87
C ALA A 16 -7.70 -12.34 -6.73
N SER A 17 -6.58 -12.59 -7.43
CA SER A 17 -5.82 -11.60 -8.19
C SER A 17 -5.39 -10.39 -7.35
N LEU A 18 -5.24 -10.56 -6.03
CA LEU A 18 -4.88 -9.47 -5.12
C LEU A 18 -3.38 -9.14 -5.14
N ASP A 19 -2.54 -10.04 -5.64
CA ASP A 19 -1.10 -9.76 -5.85
C ASP A 19 -0.83 -8.97 -7.14
N THR A 20 -1.89 -8.68 -7.90
CA THR A 20 -1.89 -7.79 -9.05
C THR A 20 -3.07 -6.82 -9.00
N ASP A 21 -3.59 -6.53 -7.80
CA ASP A 21 -4.80 -5.73 -7.68
C ASP A 21 -4.61 -4.38 -8.36
N GLU A 22 -5.50 -4.09 -9.30
CA GLU A 22 -5.46 -2.84 -10.04
C GLU A 22 -5.84 -1.72 -9.09
N MET A 23 -4.83 -0.97 -8.65
CA MET A 23 -5.10 0.15 -7.79
C MET A 23 -5.74 1.28 -8.61
N PRO A 24 -6.75 1.95 -8.07
CA PRO A 24 -7.50 2.95 -8.82
C PRO A 24 -6.62 4.14 -9.20
N ASP A 25 -6.83 4.62 -10.42
CA ASP A 25 -6.20 5.84 -10.92
C ASP A 25 -6.62 7.06 -10.08
N PHE A 26 -5.72 8.04 -9.97
CA PHE A 26 -6.02 9.29 -9.28
C PHE A 26 -5.21 10.45 -9.86
N TYR A 27 -5.64 11.66 -9.55
CA TYR A 27 -4.90 12.86 -9.91
C TYR A 27 -4.88 13.85 -8.75
N PHE A 28 -3.93 14.76 -8.81
CA PHE A 28 -3.86 15.89 -7.89
C PHE A 28 -3.17 17.07 -8.55
N ASN A 29 -3.54 18.27 -8.11
CA ASN A 29 -2.91 19.50 -8.55
C ASN A 29 -1.80 19.87 -7.57
N VAL A 30 -0.74 20.45 -8.11
CA VAL A 30 0.39 20.98 -7.38
C VAL A 30 0.50 22.46 -7.76
N ARG A 31 0.60 23.31 -6.75
CA ARG A 31 0.84 24.74 -6.94
C ARG A 31 1.95 25.18 -6.00
N ASP A 32 2.92 25.89 -6.54
CA ASP A 32 4.05 26.41 -5.77
C ASP A 32 4.49 27.77 -6.33
N THR A 33 5.23 28.52 -5.52
CA THR A 33 5.88 29.76 -5.93
C THR A 33 7.38 29.52 -5.97
N LEU A 34 7.93 29.48 -7.16
CA LEU A 34 9.37 29.35 -7.36
C LEU A 34 10.10 30.66 -6.97
N ALA A 35 11.43 30.61 -6.94
CA ALA A 35 12.24 31.82 -6.79
C ALA A 35 11.85 32.86 -7.87
N GLU A 36 11.95 34.15 -7.53
CA GLU A 36 11.66 35.27 -8.45
C GLU A 36 10.16 35.52 -8.79
N ASN A 37 9.23 35.08 -7.94
CA ASN A 37 7.77 35.24 -8.13
C ASN A 37 7.23 34.52 -9.40
N GLU A 38 7.93 33.50 -9.88
CA GLU A 38 7.41 32.59 -10.89
C GLU A 38 6.39 31.66 -10.22
N GLU A 39 5.14 31.69 -10.69
CA GLU A 39 4.13 30.76 -10.22
C GLU A 39 4.21 29.47 -11.03
N PHE A 40 4.06 28.38 -10.31
CA PHE A 40 4.04 27.04 -10.82
C PHE A 40 2.67 26.43 -10.55
N GLU A 41 2.01 25.97 -11.60
CA GLU A 41 0.78 25.18 -11.49
C GLU A 41 0.88 23.95 -12.39
N GLY A 42 0.61 22.78 -11.82
CA GLY A 42 0.64 21.53 -12.56
C GLY A 42 -0.37 20.51 -12.05
N THR A 43 -0.73 19.57 -12.91
CA THR A 43 -1.56 18.42 -12.61
C THR A 43 -0.71 17.16 -12.76
N VAL A 44 -0.77 16.31 -11.74
CA VAL A 44 -0.17 14.98 -11.75
C VAL A 44 -1.30 13.96 -11.94
N LEU A 45 -1.22 13.20 -13.01
CA LEU A 45 -2.07 12.06 -13.31
C LEU A 45 -1.31 10.79 -12.93
N ILE A 46 -1.90 9.94 -12.11
CA ILE A 46 -1.34 8.67 -11.66
C ILE A 46 -2.28 7.55 -12.11
N HIS A 47 -1.74 6.57 -12.84
CA HIS A 47 -2.57 5.54 -13.46
C HIS A 47 -1.87 4.19 -13.59
N GLY A 48 -2.68 3.14 -13.83
CA GLY A 48 -2.19 1.77 -14.03
C GLY A 48 -1.46 1.24 -12.81
N GLY A 49 -2.09 1.42 -11.64
CA GLY A 49 -1.54 1.02 -10.35
C GLY A 49 -1.57 -0.48 -10.14
N ASN A 50 -0.55 -1.01 -9.47
CA ASN A 50 -0.49 -2.42 -9.11
C ASN A 50 0.09 -2.59 -7.69
N LEU A 51 -0.62 -3.32 -6.85
CA LEU A 51 -0.22 -3.72 -5.51
C LEU A 51 0.31 -5.17 -5.51
N THR A 52 1.46 -5.37 -4.88
CA THR A 52 2.16 -6.67 -4.78
C THR A 52 2.62 -6.94 -3.35
N GLY A 53 2.85 -8.22 -3.02
CA GLY A 53 3.47 -8.66 -1.77
C GLY A 53 2.48 -8.96 -0.63
N LEU A 54 1.19 -9.07 -0.94
CA LEU A 54 0.16 -9.46 0.04
C LEU A 54 0.16 -10.96 0.35
N ASN A 55 0.80 -11.77 -0.51
CA ASN A 55 0.91 -13.22 -0.35
C ASN A 55 1.95 -13.66 0.68
N ASN A 56 2.90 -12.80 1.04
CA ASN A 56 4.01 -13.16 1.94
C ASN A 56 3.79 -12.55 3.31
N VAL A 57 3.37 -13.39 4.27
CA VAL A 57 3.10 -12.97 5.64
C VAL A 57 3.79 -13.91 6.61
N ASN A 58 4.55 -13.35 7.54
CA ASN A 58 5.24 -14.10 8.57
C ASN A 58 4.64 -13.81 9.94
N ARG A 59 4.39 -14.86 10.72
CA ARG A 59 4.06 -14.69 12.14
C ARG A 59 5.31 -14.23 12.90
N ARG A 60 5.16 -13.17 13.72
CA ARG A 60 6.19 -12.82 14.71
C ARG A 60 5.94 -13.50 16.05
N PHE A 61 4.75 -13.31 16.63
CA PHE A 61 4.37 -13.98 17.87
C PHE A 61 2.85 -14.04 18.00
N CYS A 62 2.36 -14.96 18.84
CA CYS A 62 0.95 -15.00 19.25
C CYS A 62 0.87 -15.03 20.77
N ARG A 63 -0.20 -14.43 21.30
CA ARG A 63 -0.53 -14.45 22.73
C ARG A 63 -1.95 -14.96 22.90
N TYR A 64 -2.12 -15.82 23.88
CA TYR A 64 -3.43 -16.29 24.29
C TYR A 64 -4.08 -15.27 25.21
N SER A 65 -5.36 -14.98 25.00
CA SER A 65 -6.14 -14.06 25.83
C SER A 65 -7.50 -14.69 26.14
N SER A 66 -7.55 -15.67 27.05
CA SER A 66 -8.84 -16.21 27.51
C SER A 66 -9.55 -15.17 28.38
N HIS A 67 -10.75 -14.77 27.97
CA HIS A 67 -11.66 -14.01 28.82
C HIS A 67 -12.69 -14.92 29.53
N SER A 68 -12.86 -16.19 29.11
CA SER A 68 -13.69 -17.20 29.76
C SER A 68 -13.31 -18.61 29.31
N SER A 69 -13.86 -19.65 29.96
CA SER A 69 -13.66 -21.07 29.61
C SER A 69 -14.32 -21.49 28.29
N VAL A 70 -15.07 -20.60 27.64
CA VAL A 70 -15.86 -20.90 26.44
C VAL A 70 -15.24 -20.24 25.21
N ASN A 71 -14.75 -18.99 25.33
CA ASN A 71 -14.21 -18.27 24.17
C ASN A 71 -12.68 -18.22 24.18
N ASN A 72 -12.09 -19.03 23.29
CA ASN A 72 -10.66 -19.07 23.08
C ASN A 72 -10.26 -17.96 22.09
N ARG A 73 -9.57 -16.93 22.60
CA ARG A 73 -9.11 -15.79 21.79
C ARG A 73 -7.60 -15.77 21.72
N ILE A 74 -7.08 -15.65 20.51
CA ILE A 74 -5.65 -15.57 20.20
C ILE A 74 -5.39 -14.27 19.45
N VAL A 75 -4.39 -13.53 19.90
CA VAL A 75 -3.91 -12.32 19.24
C VAL A 75 -2.54 -12.61 18.66
N CYS A 76 -2.38 -12.50 17.35
CA CYS A 76 -1.15 -12.75 16.64
C CYS A 76 -0.64 -11.50 15.94
N ASN A 77 0.61 -11.15 16.18
CA ASN A 77 1.31 -10.14 15.42
C ASN A 77 1.99 -10.80 14.22
N VAL A 78 1.74 -10.24 13.04
CA VAL A 78 2.26 -10.71 11.76
C VAL A 78 2.96 -9.58 11.03
N ILE A 79 3.80 -9.94 10.09
CA ILE A 79 4.55 -9.01 9.26
C ILE A 79 4.40 -9.35 7.80
N LEU A 80 4.17 -8.32 6.99
CA LEU A 80 4.32 -8.37 5.55
C LEU A 80 5.72 -7.81 5.25
N PRO A 81 6.71 -8.66 4.88
CA PRO A 81 8.11 -8.22 4.78
C PRO A 81 8.31 -7.15 3.72
N ARG A 82 7.50 -7.18 2.66
CA ARG A 82 7.58 -6.24 1.55
C ARG A 82 6.25 -6.13 0.84
N VAL A 83 5.66 -4.95 0.88
CA VAL A 83 4.50 -4.57 0.07
C VAL A 83 4.93 -3.51 -0.93
N GLY A 84 4.68 -3.76 -2.22
CA GLY A 84 5.09 -2.89 -3.32
C GLY A 84 3.89 -2.31 -4.04
N VAL A 85 3.89 -0.99 -4.24
CA VAL A 85 2.91 -0.26 -5.03
C VAL A 85 3.61 0.40 -6.20
N ARG A 86 3.21 0.08 -7.42
CA ARG A 86 3.78 0.65 -8.64
C ARG A 86 2.70 1.36 -9.45
N TYR A 87 3.06 2.51 -10.01
CA TYR A 87 2.19 3.28 -10.90
C TYR A 87 2.98 3.85 -12.07
N ARG A 88 2.25 4.19 -13.11
CA ARG A 88 2.68 5.13 -14.14
C ARG A 88 2.13 6.51 -13.80
N GLY A 89 2.89 7.52 -14.11
CA GLY A 89 2.52 8.90 -13.87
C GLY A 89 2.76 9.75 -15.09
N ARG A 90 1.91 10.76 -15.25
CA ARG A 90 2.11 11.86 -16.17
C ARG A 90 1.97 13.15 -15.39
N TYR A 91 2.93 14.02 -15.59
CA TYR A 91 2.94 15.35 -15.02
C TYR A 91 2.80 16.36 -16.16
N GLU A 92 1.84 17.26 -16.01
CA GLU A 92 1.55 18.35 -16.95
C GLU A 92 1.57 19.66 -16.16
N ALA A 93 2.34 20.64 -16.60
CA ALA A 93 2.42 21.91 -15.91
C ALA A 93 2.65 23.10 -16.80
N THR A 94 2.27 24.23 -16.23
CA THR A 94 2.38 25.55 -16.79
C THR A 94 3.22 26.40 -15.85
N THR A 95 4.31 26.97 -16.34
CA THR A 95 5.11 27.94 -15.57
C THR A 95 5.08 29.30 -16.26
N GLY A 96 4.97 30.35 -15.45
CA GLY A 96 4.90 31.73 -15.93
C GLY A 96 5.27 32.74 -14.84
N LEU A 97 5.89 33.84 -15.26
CA LEU A 97 6.14 34.98 -14.38
C LEU A 97 4.87 35.81 -14.27
N THR A 98 4.57 36.29 -13.05
CA THR A 98 3.42 37.15 -12.73
C THR A 98 3.29 38.40 -13.64
N ASN A 99 4.38 38.84 -14.28
CA ASN A 99 4.44 40.05 -15.12
C ASN A 99 4.91 39.82 -16.58
N SER A 100 4.96 38.59 -17.10
CA SER A 100 5.38 38.38 -18.51
C SER A 100 4.53 37.34 -19.25
N TYR A 101 4.18 37.65 -20.51
CA TYR A 101 3.41 36.80 -21.45
C TYR A 101 4.12 35.49 -21.89
N ARG A 102 5.13 35.03 -21.16
CA ARG A 102 5.87 33.81 -21.49
C ARG A 102 5.38 32.66 -20.62
N VAL A 103 4.37 31.97 -21.13
CA VAL A 103 3.88 30.72 -20.57
C VAL A 103 4.68 29.56 -21.14
N ARG A 104 5.24 28.69 -20.30
CA ARG A 104 5.88 27.45 -20.71
C ARG A 104 5.03 26.27 -20.27
N VAL A 105 4.67 25.40 -21.22
CA VAL A 105 3.97 24.15 -20.94
C VAL A 105 4.98 23.00 -20.97
N GLN A 106 4.99 22.18 -19.93
CA GLN A 106 5.82 20.98 -19.83
C GLN A 106 4.95 19.76 -19.54
N GLN A 107 5.20 18.68 -20.28
CA GLN A 107 4.60 17.38 -20.01
C GLN A 107 5.69 16.32 -19.90
N ARG A 108 5.61 15.47 -18.86
CA ARG A 108 6.58 14.39 -18.63
C ARG A 108 5.89 13.16 -18.07
N ASP A 109 6.18 12.02 -18.69
CA ASP A 109 5.80 10.71 -18.15
C ASP A 109 6.89 10.20 -17.19
N PHE A 110 6.46 9.44 -16.18
CA PHE A 110 7.32 8.83 -15.17
C PHE A 110 6.72 7.53 -14.64
N TYR A 111 7.54 6.75 -13.95
CA TYR A 111 7.11 5.62 -13.14
C TYR A 111 7.32 5.95 -11.67
N SER A 112 6.43 5.49 -10.82
CA SER A 112 6.55 5.67 -9.38
C SER A 112 6.40 4.36 -8.65
N GLU A 113 7.22 4.15 -7.64
CA GLU A 113 7.21 2.96 -6.79
C GLU A 113 7.24 3.40 -5.32
N ILE A 114 6.31 2.86 -4.53
CA ILE A 114 6.36 2.88 -3.07
C ILE A 114 6.61 1.46 -2.60
N VAL A 115 7.60 1.29 -1.74
CA VAL A 115 7.87 0.02 -1.07
C VAL A 115 7.73 0.23 0.43
N PHE A 116 6.79 -0.49 1.02
CA PHE A 116 6.65 -0.65 2.46
C PHE A 116 7.39 -1.92 2.87
N ARG A 117 8.26 -1.84 3.87
CA ARG A 117 8.99 -2.98 4.41
C ARG A 117 8.65 -3.20 5.86
N ASP A 118 8.57 -4.46 6.24
CA ASP A 118 8.23 -4.87 7.60
C ASP A 118 6.92 -4.23 8.10
N VAL A 119 5.88 -4.26 7.26
CA VAL A 119 4.55 -3.78 7.64
C VAL A 119 4.02 -4.66 8.76
N GLU A 120 3.72 -4.06 9.90
CA GLU A 120 3.27 -4.77 11.09
C GLU A 120 1.74 -4.74 11.18
N ALA A 121 1.16 -5.92 11.37
CA ALA A 121 -0.28 -6.07 11.57
C ALA A 121 -0.58 -7.02 12.73
N GLN A 122 -1.78 -6.89 13.27
CA GLN A 122 -2.32 -7.77 14.29
C GLN A 122 -3.58 -8.44 13.76
N ILE A 123 -3.59 -9.77 13.85
CA ILE A 123 -4.74 -10.62 13.54
C ILE A 123 -5.23 -11.20 14.85
N GLU A 124 -6.51 -10.97 15.13
CA GLU A 124 -7.19 -11.56 16.25
C GLU A 124 -8.12 -12.66 15.77
N LEU A 125 -7.95 -13.83 16.35
CA LEU A 125 -8.75 -15.02 16.07
C LEU A 125 -9.56 -15.38 17.30
N THR A 126 -10.84 -15.68 17.09
CA THR A 126 -11.71 -16.22 18.14
C THR A 126 -12.28 -17.55 17.70
N LYS A 127 -12.26 -18.51 18.63
CA LYS A 127 -12.93 -19.81 18.53
C LYS A 127 -13.94 -19.89 19.67
N LEU A 128 -15.23 -19.96 19.34
CA LEU A 128 -16.32 -19.95 20.33
C LEU A 128 -16.54 -21.30 21.00
N ASN A 129 -16.30 -22.40 20.27
CA ASN A 129 -16.43 -23.77 20.75
C ASN A 129 -15.39 -24.65 20.04
N ASP A 130 -15.05 -25.81 20.61
CA ASP A 130 -14.02 -26.66 20.01
C ASP A 130 -14.38 -27.25 18.64
N SER A 131 -15.66 -27.31 18.32
CA SER A 131 -16.20 -27.76 17.03
C SER A 131 -16.26 -26.66 15.96
N GLU A 132 -16.01 -25.40 16.31
CA GLU A 132 -16.10 -24.28 15.36
C GLU A 132 -14.73 -23.91 14.78
N GLN A 133 -14.72 -23.51 13.51
CA GLN A 133 -13.52 -22.94 12.89
C GLN A 133 -13.22 -21.57 13.52
N PRO A 134 -11.94 -21.23 13.77
CA PRO A 134 -11.58 -19.91 14.24
C PRO A 134 -11.88 -18.86 13.17
N SER A 135 -12.45 -17.74 13.60
CA SER A 135 -12.77 -16.61 12.74
C SER A 135 -11.92 -15.39 13.11
N ILE A 136 -11.64 -14.54 12.12
CA ILE A 136 -10.98 -13.25 12.36
C ILE A 136 -11.99 -12.29 12.98
N THR A 137 -11.82 -11.97 14.25
CA THR A 137 -12.65 -10.97 14.93
C THR A 137 -12.12 -9.56 14.73
N ASN A 138 -10.80 -9.42 14.64
CA ASN A 138 -10.15 -8.12 14.45
C ASN A 138 -8.92 -8.24 13.55
N LEU A 139 -8.73 -7.23 12.72
CA LEU A 139 -7.55 -7.03 11.89
C LEU A 139 -7.12 -5.58 12.08
N LEU A 140 -5.89 -5.35 12.51
CA LEU A 140 -5.37 -4.02 12.79
C LEU A 140 -4.01 -3.84 12.10
N LEU A 141 -3.85 -2.74 11.38
CA LEU A 141 -2.54 -2.29 10.91
C LEU A 141 -1.85 -1.56 12.08
N LEU A 142 -0.72 -2.10 12.55
CA LEU A 142 0.04 -1.51 13.66
C LEU A 142 1.04 -0.47 13.16
N GLY A 143 1.60 -0.67 11.96
CA GLY A 143 2.54 0.26 11.35
C GLY A 143 2.90 -0.11 9.92
N GLU A 144 3.26 0.89 9.12
CA GLU A 144 3.66 0.74 7.72
C GLU A 144 5.14 0.36 7.54
N GLY A 145 5.91 0.32 8.64
CA GLY A 145 7.33 -0.01 8.66
C GLY A 145 8.20 1.01 7.92
N GLU A 146 9.27 0.56 7.25
CA GLU A 146 10.14 1.43 6.46
C GLU A 146 9.49 1.74 5.10
N VAL A 147 9.33 3.02 4.77
CA VAL A 147 8.73 3.46 3.50
C VAL A 147 9.79 4.05 2.57
N THR A 148 10.02 3.40 1.44
CA THR A 148 10.86 3.92 0.35
C THR A 148 9.99 4.41 -0.80
N LYS A 149 10.24 5.64 -1.28
CA LYS A 149 9.53 6.26 -2.41
C LYS A 149 10.51 6.50 -3.56
N ARG A 150 10.17 6.08 -4.77
CA ARG A 150 11.01 6.25 -5.96
C ARG A 150 10.19 6.77 -7.12
N PHE A 151 10.77 7.70 -7.86
CA PHE A 151 10.23 8.19 -9.13
C PHE A 151 11.31 7.97 -10.18
N LEU A 152 11.00 7.17 -11.19
CA LEU A 152 11.89 6.78 -12.27
C LEU A 152 11.41 7.49 -13.54
N TYR A 153 12.29 8.22 -14.19
CA TYR A 153 12.01 8.87 -15.47
C TYR A 153 12.71 8.10 -16.59
N ASN A 154 12.10 8.03 -17.77
CA ASN A 154 12.62 7.31 -18.94
C ASN A 154 13.95 7.86 -19.50
N ASP A 155 14.51 8.92 -18.91
CA ASP A 155 15.61 9.69 -19.49
C ASP A 155 16.71 9.90 -18.45
N GLU A 156 17.77 9.08 -18.50
CA GLU A 156 18.87 9.07 -17.52
C GLU A 156 19.58 10.43 -17.40
N THR A 157 19.57 11.24 -18.48
CA THR A 157 20.16 12.59 -18.50
C THR A 157 19.35 13.61 -17.69
N LYS A 158 18.07 13.32 -17.40
CA LYS A 158 17.14 14.23 -16.71
C LYS A 158 17.08 14.06 -15.20
N ASN A 159 17.60 12.96 -14.64
CA ASN A 159 17.77 12.81 -13.18
C ASN A 159 18.69 13.90 -12.59
N ARG A 160 19.65 14.43 -13.37
CA ARG A 160 20.50 15.57 -12.97
C ARG A 160 19.85 16.95 -13.17
N LEU A 161 18.91 17.08 -14.12
CA LEU A 161 18.27 18.36 -14.46
C LEU A 161 17.05 18.67 -13.57
N PHE A 162 16.46 17.66 -12.93
CA PHE A 162 15.32 17.84 -12.02
C PHE A 162 15.67 18.62 -10.75
N ASN A 163 16.90 18.45 -10.24
CA ASN A 163 17.40 19.26 -9.11
C ASN A 163 17.66 20.72 -9.46
N ARG A 164 17.69 21.07 -10.76
CA ARG A 164 18.07 22.41 -11.20
C ARG A 164 16.92 23.20 -11.80
N PHE A 165 15.89 22.52 -12.31
CA PHE A 165 14.81 23.13 -13.07
C PHE A 165 13.52 22.29 -13.03
N TYR A 166 12.52 22.80 -12.29
CA TYR A 166 11.10 22.77 -12.64
C TYR A 166 10.10 21.73 -12.11
N VAL A 167 10.40 20.87 -11.14
CA VAL A 167 9.33 20.31 -10.27
C VAL A 167 9.90 20.02 -8.90
N PRO A 168 9.33 20.52 -7.81
CA PRO A 168 9.80 20.14 -6.50
C PRO A 168 9.36 18.70 -6.22
N PHE A 169 10.30 17.75 -6.21
CA PHE A 169 10.07 16.34 -5.87
C PHE A 169 9.27 16.17 -4.57
N HIS A 170 9.46 17.08 -3.61
CA HIS A 170 8.74 17.09 -2.34
C HIS A 170 7.22 17.29 -2.53
N GLU A 171 6.82 18.20 -3.42
CA GLU A 171 5.41 18.53 -3.68
C GLU A 171 4.62 17.38 -4.32
N ILE A 172 5.27 16.50 -5.08
CA ILE A 172 4.62 15.30 -5.63
C ILE A 172 4.66 14.15 -4.61
N SER A 173 5.80 13.95 -3.96
CA SER A 173 6.05 12.75 -3.15
C SER A 173 5.14 12.63 -1.91
N GLY A 174 4.73 13.75 -1.32
CA GLY A 174 3.84 13.79 -0.17
C GLY A 174 2.41 13.36 -0.52
N PRO A 175 1.70 14.11 -1.39
CA PRO A 175 0.36 13.77 -1.84
C PRO A 175 0.26 12.38 -2.47
N PHE A 176 1.23 11.99 -3.30
CA PHE A 176 1.29 10.66 -3.89
C PHE A 176 1.31 9.56 -2.83
N TYR A 177 2.17 9.70 -1.81
CA TYR A 177 2.24 8.75 -0.72
C TYR A 177 0.95 8.69 0.08
N GLN A 178 0.36 9.83 0.46
CA GLN A 178 -0.88 9.86 1.22
C GLN A 178 -2.02 9.13 0.48
N LYS A 179 -2.12 9.33 -0.84
CA LYS A 179 -3.10 8.63 -1.68
C LYS A 179 -2.84 7.13 -1.71
N CYS A 180 -1.59 6.71 -1.91
CA CYS A 180 -1.23 5.29 -1.92
C CYS A 180 -1.47 4.62 -0.56
N ALA A 181 -1.11 5.26 0.54
CA ALA A 181 -1.32 4.74 1.90
C ALA A 181 -2.81 4.58 2.20
N HIS A 182 -3.65 5.57 1.83
CA HIS A 182 -5.09 5.47 1.99
C HIS A 182 -5.69 4.32 1.17
N LEU A 183 -5.26 4.15 -0.08
CA LEU A 183 -5.71 3.05 -0.93
C LEU A 183 -5.25 1.68 -0.39
N PHE A 184 -4.01 1.58 0.08
CA PHE A 184 -3.50 0.38 0.71
C PHE A 184 -4.33 0.01 1.95
N GLN A 185 -4.64 0.96 2.83
CA GLN A 185 -5.49 0.71 3.99
C GLN A 185 -6.88 0.21 3.59
N ARG A 186 -7.48 0.80 2.55
CA ARG A 186 -8.78 0.34 2.03
C ARG A 186 -8.73 -1.11 1.54
N ILE A 187 -7.68 -1.51 0.82
CA ILE A 187 -7.49 -2.90 0.37
C ILE A 187 -7.24 -3.82 1.57
N PHE A 188 -6.39 -3.39 2.50
CA PHE A 188 -6.00 -4.15 3.69
C PHE A 188 -7.20 -4.51 4.58
N TYR A 189 -8.08 -3.54 4.86
CA TYR A 189 -9.27 -3.75 5.68
C TYR A 189 -10.47 -4.30 4.90
N GLY A 190 -10.45 -4.23 3.56
CA GLY A 190 -11.48 -4.75 2.67
C GLY A 190 -11.10 -6.12 2.11
N SER A 191 -10.77 -6.17 0.82
CA SER A 191 -10.55 -7.41 0.07
C SER A 191 -9.47 -8.33 0.66
N TYR A 192 -8.43 -7.76 1.26
CA TYR A 192 -7.39 -8.57 1.89
C TYR A 192 -7.88 -9.27 3.17
N ARG A 193 -8.74 -8.61 3.96
CA ARG A 193 -9.40 -9.23 5.12
C ARG A 193 -10.24 -10.43 4.69
N GLU A 194 -11.02 -10.30 3.63
CA GLU A 194 -11.85 -11.39 3.10
C GLU A 194 -11.00 -12.59 2.67
N VAL A 195 -9.85 -12.33 2.04
CA VAL A 195 -8.88 -13.36 1.66
C VAL A 195 -8.25 -14.03 2.88
N LEU A 196 -7.90 -13.27 3.91
CA LEU A 196 -7.43 -13.84 5.17
C LEU A 196 -8.50 -14.72 5.81
N GLU A 197 -9.75 -14.26 5.95
CA GLU A 197 -10.86 -15.03 6.50
C GLU A 197 -11.08 -16.35 5.73
N LYS A 198 -10.98 -16.28 4.40
CA LYS A 198 -11.02 -17.47 3.54
C LYS A 198 -9.83 -18.40 3.77
N ALA A 199 -8.64 -17.88 4.01
CA ALA A 199 -7.46 -18.71 4.30
C ALA A 199 -7.62 -19.46 5.63
N PHE A 200 -8.12 -18.80 6.69
CA PHE A 200 -8.35 -19.47 7.97
C PHE A 200 -9.46 -20.53 7.93
N SER A 201 -10.48 -20.35 7.10
CA SER A 201 -11.55 -21.35 6.95
C SER A 201 -11.15 -22.58 6.14
N THR A 202 -10.00 -22.56 5.44
CA THR A 202 -9.52 -23.71 4.65
C THR A 202 -8.77 -24.77 5.44
N VAL A 203 -8.43 -24.52 6.71
CA VAL A 203 -7.72 -25.49 7.54
C VAL A 203 -8.70 -26.47 8.17
N GLU A 204 -8.44 -27.77 8.00
CA GLU A 204 -9.14 -28.82 8.73
C GLU A 204 -8.57 -28.89 10.16
N TYR A 205 -9.42 -28.62 11.15
CA TYR A 205 -9.03 -28.74 12.55
C TYR A 205 -9.25 -30.18 13.00
N PRO A 206 -8.26 -30.84 13.64
CA PRO A 206 -8.46 -32.17 14.18
C PRO A 206 -9.63 -32.12 15.18
N GLU A 207 -10.55 -33.08 15.07
CA GLU A 207 -11.65 -33.24 16.02
C GLU A 207 -11.06 -33.39 17.43
N SER A 208 -11.51 -32.55 18.35
CA SER A 208 -11.14 -32.64 19.76
C SER A 208 -11.69 -33.93 20.34
N TYR A 209 -10.80 -34.85 20.72
CA TYR A 209 -11.11 -36.08 21.46
C TYR A 209 -11.57 -35.80 22.89
#